data_AF-A0A970FK48-F1
#
_entry.id   AF-A0A970FK48-F1
#
_cell.length_a   1.000
_cell.length_b   1.000
_cell.length_c   1.000
_cell.angle_alpha   90.00
_cell.angle_beta   90.00
_cell.angle_gamma   90.00
#
_symmetry.space_group_name_H-M   'P 1'
#
loop_
_entity.id
_entity.type
_entity.pdbx_description
1 polymer ?
#
loop_
_entity_poly.entity_id
_entity_poly.type
_entity_poly.pdbx_seq_one_letter_code
_entity_poly.pdbx_strand_id
1 'polypeptide(L)'
;MFSISEELSNYQPIDLANIENKIGAIPEDIKMATELYNKALSEMGNKNEDIAIIALKKAISLYPDFYEAMNLLGLCYLSLGESDKAREQFSRVIKLDDSGLRANRYLNQLDGTSEDDVKKPSNTKRRSKPASNLLSKVATGLAPESKPNYYLKYIAGFVAGILVFLIVWLLLPGNKPLIIDFSGLLGKSAKYQAKIEELQKEILNYDNLLNETQTALKSADEKERQLQDRLDQFIVWTNNLRELDKLFYEGKYKEVVVQIEKNLSGLDMPDEIKKEIDAINEKAKPKSIGQFYESARSIYNSNSRAKDPAKYALAADEYRMAIKIIEELDEKPNYTAEIYYYGGKAIALSESPNKQQADEEAVSCFEKVISIAPRSTLANYARARINEIEEGIAIKH
;
A
#
# COMPACT_ATOMS: atom_id res chain seq x y z
N MET A 1 -19.55 -14.32 -19.74
CA MET A 1 -18.07 -14.30 -19.81
C MET A 1 -17.60 -13.25 -18.82
N PHE A 2 -16.62 -13.58 -17.98
CA PHE A 2 -16.02 -12.64 -17.05
C PHE A 2 -15.26 -11.56 -17.83
N SER A 3 -15.74 -10.33 -17.79
CA SER A 3 -15.11 -9.18 -18.43
C SER A 3 -14.44 -8.32 -17.36
N ILE A 4 -13.12 -8.42 -17.24
CA ILE A 4 -12.33 -7.64 -16.27
C ILE A 4 -12.55 -6.14 -16.49
N SER A 5 -12.60 -5.69 -17.75
CA SER A 5 -12.86 -4.29 -18.13
C SER A 5 -14.24 -3.78 -17.70
N GLU A 6 -15.26 -4.65 -17.69
CA GLU A 6 -16.61 -4.30 -17.24
C GLU A 6 -16.65 -4.18 -15.71
N GLU A 7 -16.03 -5.13 -14.99
CA GLU A 7 -15.92 -5.07 -13.54
C GLU A 7 -15.13 -3.85 -13.07
N LEU A 8 -14.04 -3.48 -13.74
CA LEU A 8 -13.26 -2.28 -13.43
C LEU A 8 -14.10 -0.99 -13.59
N SER A 9 -15.03 -0.95 -14.57
CA SER A 9 -15.90 0.22 -14.77
C SER A 9 -16.93 0.42 -13.65
N ASN A 10 -17.20 -0.62 -12.86
CA ASN A 10 -18.14 -0.54 -11.73
C ASN A 10 -17.52 0.11 -10.48
N TYR A 11 -16.20 0.27 -10.42
CA TYR A 11 -15.55 0.95 -9.31
C TYR A 11 -15.66 2.46 -9.47
N GLN A 12 -16.00 3.14 -8.38
CA GLN A 12 -16.20 4.59 -8.35
C GLN A 12 -15.22 5.23 -7.36
N PRO A 13 -14.75 6.46 -7.64
CA PRO A 13 -13.94 7.21 -6.70
C PRO A 13 -14.77 7.55 -5.46
N ILE A 14 -14.10 7.52 -4.31
CA ILE A 14 -14.69 7.80 -3.01
C ILE A 14 -14.57 9.31 -2.74
N ASP A 15 -15.69 10.00 -2.62
CA ASP A 15 -15.75 11.43 -2.31
C ASP A 15 -15.55 11.69 -0.82
N LEU A 16 -14.29 11.96 -0.44
CA LEU A 16 -13.89 12.25 0.93
C LEU A 16 -14.59 13.49 1.52
N ALA A 17 -14.85 14.54 0.72
CA ALA A 17 -15.47 15.76 1.20
C ALA A 17 -16.93 15.53 1.63
N ASN A 18 -17.67 14.72 0.87
CA ASN A 18 -19.04 14.34 1.22
C ASN A 18 -19.08 13.43 2.46
N ILE A 19 -18.10 12.54 2.62
CA ILE A 19 -17.99 11.66 3.78
C ILE A 19 -17.64 12.47 5.03
N GLU A 20 -16.62 13.34 5.00
CA GLU A 20 -16.25 14.21 6.12
C GLU A 20 -17.43 15.07 6.59
N ASN A 21 -18.23 15.58 5.65
CA ASN A 21 -19.45 16.35 5.96
C ASN A 21 -20.55 15.51 6.65
N LYS A 22 -20.62 14.20 6.41
CA LYS A 22 -21.66 13.30 6.95
C LYS A 22 -21.28 12.65 8.28
N ILE A 23 -20.03 12.25 8.44
CA ILE A 23 -19.55 11.48 9.61
C ILE A 23 -18.54 12.24 10.49
N GLY A 24 -18.13 13.45 10.08
CA GLY A 24 -17.14 14.25 10.81
C GLY A 24 -15.70 13.90 10.43
N ALA A 25 -14.76 14.18 11.33
CA ALA A 25 -13.33 14.00 11.05
C ALA A 25 -12.98 12.53 10.78
N ILE A 26 -12.41 12.26 9.61
CA ILE A 26 -11.88 10.95 9.21
C ILE A 26 -10.42 10.85 9.69
N PRO A 27 -9.98 9.71 10.25
CA PRO A 27 -8.57 9.48 10.55
C PRO A 27 -7.67 9.68 9.32
N GLU A 28 -6.51 10.31 9.53
CA GLU A 28 -5.59 10.69 8.44
C GLU A 28 -5.15 9.49 7.60
N ASP A 29 -4.93 8.33 8.22
CA ASP A 29 -4.53 7.09 7.53
C ASP A 29 -5.60 6.62 6.54
N ILE A 30 -6.88 6.73 6.92
CA ILE A 30 -8.03 6.35 6.06
C ILE A 30 -8.18 7.36 4.92
N LYS A 31 -7.98 8.66 5.21
CA LYS A 31 -8.00 9.72 4.19
C LYS A 31 -6.93 9.49 3.14
N MET A 32 -5.68 9.30 3.56
CA MET A 32 -4.54 9.05 2.67
C MET A 32 -4.70 7.74 1.88
N ALA A 33 -5.21 6.67 2.51
CA ALA A 33 -5.52 5.42 1.83
C ALA A 33 -6.59 5.62 0.73
N THR A 34 -7.62 6.41 1.02
CA THR A 34 -8.71 6.70 0.08
C THR A 34 -8.25 7.55 -1.10
N GLU A 35 -7.38 8.54 -0.86
CA GLU A 35 -6.76 9.33 -1.93
C GLU A 35 -5.93 8.46 -2.88
N LEU A 36 -5.14 7.54 -2.32
CA LEU A 36 -4.35 6.57 -3.09
C LEU A 36 -5.23 5.62 -3.90
N TYR A 37 -6.35 5.16 -3.33
CA TYR A 37 -7.34 4.36 -4.04
C TYR A 37 -7.97 5.12 -5.22
N ASN A 38 -8.36 6.39 -5.02
CA ASN A 38 -8.91 7.22 -6.09
C ASN A 38 -7.88 7.49 -7.19
N LYS A 39 -6.61 7.70 -6.81
CA LYS A 39 -5.52 7.82 -7.77
C LYS A 39 -5.36 6.54 -8.58
N ALA A 40 -5.39 5.38 -7.94
CA ALA A 40 -5.30 4.09 -8.65
C ALA A 40 -6.41 3.91 -9.68
N LEU A 41 -7.66 4.28 -9.34
CA LEU A 41 -8.78 4.25 -10.29
C LEU A 41 -8.55 5.16 -11.50
N SER A 42 -8.01 6.36 -11.30
CA SER A 42 -7.67 7.26 -12.40
C SER A 42 -6.58 6.67 -13.30
N GLU A 43 -5.55 6.05 -12.72
CA GLU A 43 -4.44 5.45 -13.48
C GLU A 43 -4.87 4.19 -14.26
N MET A 44 -5.81 3.42 -13.71
CA MET A 44 -6.45 2.31 -14.43
C MET A 44 -7.18 2.80 -15.70
N GLY A 45 -7.88 3.93 -15.62
CA GLY A 45 -8.50 4.57 -16.79
C GLY A 45 -7.51 5.00 -17.86
N ASN A 46 -6.27 5.33 -17.45
CA ASN A 46 -5.17 5.70 -18.34
C ASN A 46 -4.36 4.50 -18.85
N LYS A 47 -4.75 3.25 -18.52
CA LYS A 47 -4.03 2.01 -18.82
C LYS A 47 -2.64 1.91 -18.17
N ASN A 48 -2.42 2.63 -17.08
CA ASN A 48 -1.18 2.57 -16.29
C ASN A 48 -1.33 1.59 -15.12
N GLU A 49 -1.50 0.31 -15.42
CA GLU A 49 -1.85 -0.72 -14.43
C GLU A 49 -0.77 -0.89 -13.33
N ASP A 50 0.51 -0.73 -13.67
CA ASP A 50 1.62 -0.81 -12.72
C ASP A 50 1.55 0.28 -11.64
N ILE A 51 1.21 1.51 -12.05
CA ILE A 51 1.09 2.66 -11.14
C ILE A 51 -0.14 2.47 -10.24
N ALA A 52 -1.24 1.96 -10.79
CA ALA A 52 -2.44 1.64 -10.02
C ALA A 52 -2.15 0.58 -8.95
N ILE A 53 -1.40 -0.47 -9.28
CA ILE A 53 -1.02 -1.52 -8.32
C ILE A 53 -0.18 -0.96 -7.17
N ILE A 54 0.79 -0.08 -7.46
CA ILE A 54 1.61 0.57 -6.42
C ILE A 54 0.74 1.41 -5.48
N ALA A 55 -0.15 2.22 -6.04
CA ALA A 55 -1.06 3.05 -5.27
C ALA A 55 -1.99 2.22 -4.38
N LEU A 56 -2.53 1.10 -4.89
CA LEU A 56 -3.39 0.19 -4.13
C LEU A 56 -2.64 -0.56 -3.02
N LYS A 57 -1.42 -1.03 -3.29
CA LYS A 57 -0.58 -1.65 -2.24
C LYS A 57 -0.33 -0.68 -1.09
N LYS A 58 -0.01 0.58 -1.40
CA LYS A 58 0.20 1.62 -0.40
C LYS A 58 -1.10 1.94 0.35
N ALA A 59 -2.24 2.04 -0.33
CA ALA A 59 -3.54 2.22 0.32
C ALA A 59 -3.85 1.11 1.33
N ILE A 60 -3.61 -0.16 0.97
CA ILE A 60 -3.82 -1.32 1.85
C ILE A 60 -2.82 -1.35 3.02
N SER A 61 -1.60 -0.84 2.84
CA SER A 61 -0.64 -0.73 3.96
C SER A 61 -1.07 0.30 5.00
N LEU A 62 -1.69 1.41 4.57
CA LEU A 62 -2.17 2.47 5.45
C LEU A 62 -3.48 2.08 6.13
N TYR A 63 -4.38 1.41 5.40
CA TYR A 63 -5.63 0.90 5.93
C TYR A 63 -5.79 -0.60 5.60
N PRO A 64 -5.36 -1.51 6.49
CA PRO A 64 -5.38 -2.96 6.23
C PRO A 64 -6.77 -3.57 6.06
N ASP A 65 -7.84 -2.88 6.49
CA ASP A 65 -9.23 -3.32 6.34
C ASP A 65 -9.90 -2.68 5.11
N PHE A 66 -9.11 -2.15 4.16
CA PHE A 66 -9.62 -1.57 2.92
C PHE A 66 -10.00 -2.63 1.88
N TYR A 67 -11.08 -3.35 2.14
CA TYR A 67 -11.52 -4.49 1.30
C TYR A 67 -11.77 -4.11 -0.16
N GLU A 68 -12.28 -2.90 -0.42
CA GLU A 68 -12.52 -2.42 -1.78
C GLU A 68 -11.21 -2.23 -2.56
N ALA A 69 -10.16 -1.71 -1.90
CA ALA A 69 -8.83 -1.59 -2.50
C ALA A 69 -8.18 -2.95 -2.74
N MET A 70 -8.40 -3.94 -1.86
CA MET A 70 -7.91 -5.31 -2.05
C MET A 70 -8.60 -6.01 -3.23
N ASN A 71 -9.92 -5.84 -3.38
CA ASN A 71 -10.66 -6.38 -4.52
C ASN A 71 -10.20 -5.76 -5.83
N LEU A 72 -10.02 -4.43 -5.86
CA LEU A 72 -9.51 -3.73 -7.03
C LEU A 72 -8.09 -4.18 -7.39
N LEU A 73 -7.21 -4.35 -6.39
CA LEU A 73 -5.86 -4.87 -6.59
C LEU A 73 -5.88 -6.28 -7.20
N GLY A 74 -6.79 -7.15 -6.73
CA GLY A 74 -7.00 -8.47 -7.31
C GLY A 74 -7.39 -8.40 -8.79
N LEU A 75 -8.28 -7.48 -9.17
CA LEU A 75 -8.67 -7.27 -10.57
C LEU A 75 -7.51 -6.73 -11.43
N CYS A 76 -6.68 -5.83 -10.90
CA CYS A 76 -5.47 -5.36 -11.60
C CYS A 76 -4.47 -6.50 -11.85
N TYR A 77 -4.32 -7.44 -10.91
CA TYR A 77 -3.50 -8.62 -11.16
C TYR A 77 -4.08 -9.52 -12.25
N LEU A 78 -5.41 -9.60 -12.37
CA LEU A 78 -6.05 -10.35 -13.45
C LEU A 78 -5.85 -9.71 -14.82
N SER A 79 -5.86 -8.37 -14.92
CA SER A 79 -5.59 -7.68 -16.20
C SER A 79 -4.15 -7.93 -16.68
N LEU A 80 -3.20 -8.07 -15.75
CA LEU A 80 -1.81 -8.45 -16.03
C LEU A 80 -1.58 -9.96 -16.22
N GLY A 81 -2.61 -10.80 -16.08
CA GLY A 81 -2.52 -12.25 -16.20
C GLY A 81 -1.95 -12.97 -14.96
N GLU A 82 -1.71 -12.25 -13.86
CA GLU A 82 -1.18 -12.78 -12.60
C GLU A 82 -2.29 -13.38 -11.72
N SER A 83 -2.90 -14.46 -12.20
CA SER A 83 -4.06 -15.11 -11.55
C SER A 83 -3.79 -15.57 -10.11
N ASP A 84 -2.57 -16.02 -9.80
CA ASP A 84 -2.22 -16.51 -8.47
C ASP A 84 -2.20 -15.39 -7.43
N LYS A 85 -1.65 -14.23 -7.78
CA LYS A 85 -1.63 -13.05 -6.89
C LYS A 85 -3.04 -12.48 -6.70
N ALA A 86 -3.85 -12.49 -7.76
CA ALA A 86 -5.26 -12.10 -7.66
C ALA A 86 -6.02 -12.98 -6.67
N ARG A 87 -5.85 -14.31 -6.75
CA ARG A 87 -6.46 -15.27 -5.82
C ARG A 87 -6.06 -15.02 -4.37
N GLU A 88 -4.80 -14.67 -4.13
CA GLU A 88 -4.31 -14.33 -2.80
C GLU A 88 -5.06 -13.11 -2.23
N GLN A 89 -5.22 -12.04 -3.02
CA GLN A 89 -5.92 -10.83 -2.58
C GLN A 89 -7.40 -11.12 -2.28
N PHE A 90 -8.11 -11.83 -3.16
CA PHE A 90 -9.50 -12.19 -2.92
C PHE A 90 -9.66 -13.12 -1.70
N SER A 91 -8.75 -14.08 -1.53
CA SER A 91 -8.73 -14.96 -0.35
C SER A 91 -8.49 -14.18 0.94
N ARG A 92 -7.67 -13.13 0.90
CA ARG A 92 -7.43 -12.24 2.03
C ARG A 92 -8.70 -11.48 2.43
N VAL A 93 -9.44 -10.96 1.46
CA VAL A 93 -10.74 -10.30 1.71
C VAL A 93 -11.73 -11.26 2.37
N ILE A 94 -11.84 -12.49 1.87
CA ILE A 94 -12.76 -13.52 2.42
C ILE A 94 -12.35 -13.97 3.84
N LYS A 95 -11.06 -13.95 4.17
CA LYS A 95 -10.59 -14.29 5.52
C LYS A 95 -10.87 -13.18 6.54
N LEU A 96 -10.87 -11.92 6.09
CA LEU A 96 -11.04 -10.75 6.95
C LEU A 96 -12.52 -10.39 7.14
N ASP A 97 -13.40 -10.76 6.22
CA ASP A 97 -14.83 -10.46 6.29
C ASP A 97 -15.73 -11.66 5.93
N ASP A 98 -16.80 -11.87 6.72
CA ASP A 98 -17.86 -12.86 6.46
C ASP A 98 -18.80 -12.40 5.31
N SER A 99 -18.68 -11.12 4.87
CA SER A 99 -19.41 -10.50 3.74
C SER A 99 -18.56 -10.18 2.50
N GLY A 100 -17.50 -10.94 2.24
CA GLY A 100 -16.65 -10.86 1.02
C GLY A 100 -17.31 -11.33 -0.30
N LEU A 101 -18.58 -10.97 -0.56
CA LEU A 101 -19.38 -11.46 -1.69
C LEU A 101 -18.73 -11.21 -3.06
N ARG A 102 -18.11 -10.04 -3.27
CA ARG A 102 -17.40 -9.72 -4.52
C ARG A 102 -16.14 -10.56 -4.70
N ALA A 103 -15.32 -10.65 -3.65
CA ALA A 103 -14.10 -11.47 -3.66
C ALA A 103 -14.40 -12.95 -3.95
N ASN A 104 -15.45 -13.50 -3.33
CA ASN A 104 -15.89 -14.87 -3.55
C ASN A 104 -16.39 -15.08 -4.99
N ARG A 105 -17.16 -14.13 -5.54
CA ARG A 105 -17.56 -14.15 -6.95
C ARG A 105 -16.35 -14.15 -7.89
N TYR A 106 -15.36 -13.30 -7.64
CA TYR A 106 -14.13 -13.25 -8.44
C TYR A 106 -13.35 -14.57 -8.38
N LEU A 107 -13.25 -15.20 -7.21
CA LEU A 107 -12.63 -16.54 -7.09
C LEU A 107 -13.40 -17.62 -7.84
N ASN A 108 -14.72 -17.72 -7.66
CA ASN A 108 -15.55 -18.73 -8.34
C ASN A 108 -15.45 -18.60 -9.86
N GLN A 109 -15.38 -17.36 -10.34
CA GLN A 109 -15.22 -17.06 -11.75
C GLN A 109 -13.82 -17.43 -12.28
N LEU A 110 -12.77 -17.30 -11.47
CA LEU A 110 -11.41 -17.77 -11.78
C LEU A 110 -11.29 -19.30 -11.75
N ASP A 111 -12.05 -19.96 -10.88
CA ASP A 111 -12.09 -21.42 -10.76
C ASP A 111 -12.97 -22.09 -11.83
N GLY A 112 -13.70 -21.29 -12.63
CA GLY A 112 -14.60 -21.82 -13.66
C GLY A 112 -15.81 -22.57 -13.08
N THR A 113 -16.11 -22.35 -11.80
CA THR A 113 -17.25 -22.99 -11.11
C THR A 113 -18.50 -22.14 -11.29
N SER A 114 -19.51 -22.70 -11.94
CA SER A 114 -20.86 -22.12 -11.99
C SER A 114 -21.48 -22.08 -10.59
N GLU A 115 -22.34 -21.10 -10.30
CA GLU A 115 -23.03 -20.94 -9.00
C GLU A 115 -23.80 -22.19 -8.54
N ASP A 116 -24.06 -23.14 -9.45
CA ASP A 116 -24.75 -24.40 -9.19
C ASP A 116 -23.89 -25.50 -8.51
N ASP A 117 -22.55 -25.37 -8.50
CA ASP A 117 -21.64 -26.36 -7.91
C ASP A 117 -21.22 -26.06 -6.46
N VAL A 118 -21.95 -25.17 -5.77
CA VAL A 118 -21.77 -24.94 -4.34
C VAL A 118 -22.29 -26.14 -3.55
N LYS A 119 -21.46 -27.18 -3.43
CA LYS A 119 -21.49 -28.04 -2.23
C LYS A 119 -21.23 -27.13 -1.04
N LYS A 120 -22.27 -26.96 -0.21
CA LYS A 120 -22.19 -26.38 1.14
C LYS A 120 -20.85 -26.73 1.79
N PRO A 121 -20.16 -25.76 2.42
CA PRO A 121 -18.86 -26.02 3.02
C PRO A 121 -18.99 -27.18 4.01
N SER A 122 -18.28 -28.26 3.71
CA SER A 122 -18.07 -29.35 4.64
C SER A 122 -17.39 -28.77 5.87
N ASN A 123 -18.04 -28.96 7.03
CA ASN A 123 -17.53 -28.70 8.37
C ASN A 123 -16.04 -29.04 8.49
N THR A 124 -15.19 -28.04 8.31
CA THR A 124 -13.80 -28.10 8.72
C THR A 124 -13.76 -27.59 10.15
N LYS A 125 -13.38 -28.50 11.05
CA LYS A 125 -13.29 -28.37 12.50
C LYS A 125 -12.89 -26.97 12.97
N ARG A 126 -13.88 -26.21 13.42
CA ARG A 126 -13.67 -25.20 14.47
C ARG A 126 -13.07 -25.92 15.68
N ARG A 127 -11.84 -25.53 16.06
CA ARG A 127 -11.28 -25.87 17.38
C ARG A 127 -12.22 -25.28 18.43
N SER A 128 -13.03 -26.13 19.04
CA SER A 128 -13.88 -25.75 20.16
C SER A 128 -13.02 -25.48 21.38
N LYS A 129 -13.22 -24.31 22.00
CA LYS A 129 -12.79 -24.03 23.36
C LYS A 129 -13.42 -25.07 24.30
N PRO A 130 -12.72 -25.58 25.33
CA PRO A 130 -13.17 -26.70 26.18
C PRO A 130 -14.24 -26.30 27.23
N ALA A 131 -14.88 -25.14 27.08
CA ALA A 131 -15.84 -24.61 28.05
C ALA A 131 -17.25 -25.23 27.95
N SER A 132 -17.58 -25.93 26.85
CA SER A 132 -18.93 -26.50 26.65
C SER A 132 -19.19 -27.80 27.41
N ASN A 133 -18.15 -28.52 27.86
CA ASN A 133 -18.29 -29.77 28.60
C ASN A 133 -18.52 -29.58 30.12
N LEU A 134 -18.24 -28.40 30.66
CA LEU A 134 -18.58 -28.04 32.03
C LEU A 134 -20.02 -27.53 32.14
N LEU A 135 -20.45 -26.67 31.22
CA LEU A 135 -21.83 -26.16 31.17
C LEU A 135 -22.85 -27.28 30.86
N SER A 136 -22.51 -28.27 30.03
CA SER A 136 -23.42 -29.41 29.77
C SER A 136 -23.55 -30.36 30.96
N LYS A 137 -22.47 -30.61 31.72
CA LYS A 137 -22.51 -31.42 32.94
C LYS A 137 -23.19 -30.72 34.12
N VAL A 138 -23.05 -29.39 34.22
CA VAL A 138 -23.76 -28.57 35.20
C VAL A 138 -25.24 -28.46 34.85
N ALA A 139 -25.60 -28.31 33.56
CA ALA A 139 -26.99 -28.27 33.11
C ALA A 139 -27.72 -29.60 33.32
N THR A 140 -27.05 -30.76 33.16
CA THR A 140 -27.66 -32.07 33.45
C THR A 140 -27.95 -32.32 34.93
N GLY A 141 -27.35 -31.54 35.85
CA GLY A 141 -27.64 -31.62 37.29
C GLY A 141 -28.79 -30.72 37.75
N LEU A 142 -29.27 -29.81 36.89
CA LEU A 142 -30.26 -28.77 37.21
C LEU A 142 -31.54 -28.87 36.35
N ALA A 143 -31.65 -29.85 35.45
CA ALA A 143 -32.86 -30.08 34.68
C ALA A 143 -33.95 -30.75 35.56
N PRO A 144 -35.20 -30.24 35.58
CA PRO A 144 -36.27 -30.87 36.36
C PRO A 144 -36.58 -32.27 35.83
N GLU A 145 -36.41 -33.26 36.71
CA GLU A 145 -36.55 -34.68 36.39
C GLU A 145 -38.05 -35.03 36.19
N SER A 146 -38.47 -35.31 34.95
CA SER A 146 -39.88 -35.43 34.56
C SER A 146 -40.49 -36.83 34.74
N LYS A 147 -39.86 -37.71 35.54
CA LYS A 147 -40.41 -39.05 35.82
C LYS A 147 -41.55 -38.94 36.84
N PRO A 148 -42.70 -39.61 36.63
CA PRO A 148 -43.71 -39.71 37.69
C PRO A 148 -43.05 -40.33 38.93
N ASN A 149 -43.30 -39.72 40.10
CA ASN A 149 -42.75 -40.10 41.42
C ASN A 149 -41.35 -39.58 41.80
N TYR A 150 -40.77 -38.59 41.10
CA TYR A 150 -39.47 -38.00 41.46
C TYR A 150 -39.38 -37.49 42.92
N TYR A 151 -40.50 -37.01 43.48
CA TYR A 151 -40.59 -36.51 44.86
C TYR A 151 -40.32 -37.60 45.92
N LEU A 152 -40.49 -38.89 45.61
CA LEU A 152 -40.20 -39.99 46.54
C LEU A 152 -38.71 -40.09 46.89
N LYS A 153 -37.79 -39.71 45.99
CA LYS A 153 -36.34 -39.65 46.29
C LYS A 153 -36.03 -38.57 47.31
N TYR A 154 -36.66 -37.41 47.19
CA TYR A 154 -36.49 -36.32 48.15
C TYR A 154 -37.14 -36.65 49.50
N ILE A 155 -38.30 -37.31 49.50
CA ILE A 155 -38.91 -37.86 50.72
C ILE A 155 -37.98 -38.89 51.37
N ALA A 156 -37.42 -39.82 50.60
CA ALA A 156 -36.46 -40.80 51.12
C ALA A 156 -35.20 -40.16 51.71
N GLY A 157 -34.66 -39.12 51.05
CA GLY A 157 -33.54 -38.33 51.57
C GLY A 157 -33.88 -37.56 52.84
N PHE A 158 -35.09 -36.99 52.93
CA PHE A 158 -35.56 -36.29 54.12
C PHE A 158 -35.78 -37.25 55.29
N VAL A 159 -36.35 -38.43 55.04
CA VAL A 159 -36.52 -39.50 56.04
C VAL A 159 -35.17 -40.04 56.50
N ALA A 160 -34.20 -40.23 55.60
CA ALA A 160 -32.84 -40.61 55.97
C ALA A 160 -32.14 -39.53 56.80
N GLY A 161 -32.33 -38.26 56.47
CA GLY A 161 -31.82 -37.11 57.24
C GLY A 161 -32.43 -37.04 58.64
N ILE A 162 -33.73 -37.23 58.77
CA ILE A 162 -34.43 -37.29 60.07
C ILE A 162 -33.94 -38.47 60.90
N LEU A 163 -33.73 -39.64 60.27
CA LEU A 163 -33.18 -40.81 60.96
C LEU A 163 -31.76 -40.57 61.46
N VAL A 164 -30.87 -40.00 60.64
CA VAL A 164 -29.52 -39.63 61.08
C VAL A 164 -29.59 -38.59 62.20
N PHE A 165 -30.48 -37.61 62.12
CA PHE A 165 -30.67 -36.61 63.17
C PHE A 165 -31.18 -37.22 64.48
N LEU A 166 -32.15 -38.13 64.43
CA LEU A 166 -32.64 -38.86 65.60
C LEU A 166 -31.57 -39.77 66.20
N ILE A 167 -30.76 -40.43 65.37
CA ILE A 167 -29.64 -41.27 65.81
C ILE A 167 -28.58 -40.41 66.50
N VAL A 168 -28.24 -39.25 65.93
CA VAL A 168 -27.30 -38.29 66.54
C VAL A 168 -27.87 -37.73 67.84
N TRP A 169 -29.16 -37.38 67.88
CA TRP A 169 -29.85 -36.91 69.08
C TRP A 169 -29.93 -37.96 70.20
N LEU A 170 -30.10 -39.24 69.84
CA LEU A 170 -30.11 -40.37 70.79
C LEU A 170 -28.69 -40.73 71.30
N LEU A 171 -27.66 -40.57 70.45
CA LEU A 171 -26.25 -40.84 70.78
C LEU A 171 -25.56 -39.69 71.53
N LEU A 172 -26.23 -38.56 71.74
CA LEU A 172 -25.74 -37.42 72.53
C LEU A 172 -26.10 -37.61 74.02
N PRO A 173 -25.19 -38.09 74.89
CA PRO A 173 -25.41 -38.03 76.33
C PRO A 173 -25.38 -36.55 76.75
N GLY A 174 -26.45 -36.08 77.37
CA GLY A 174 -26.78 -34.66 77.55
C GLY A 174 -25.85 -33.80 78.40
N ASN A 175 -24.54 -34.11 78.55
CA ASN A 175 -23.57 -33.27 79.28
C ASN A 175 -22.06 -33.51 78.96
N LYS A 176 -21.66 -33.94 77.75
CA LYS A 176 -20.23 -33.90 77.35
C LYS A 176 -20.04 -33.35 75.93
N PRO A 177 -19.08 -32.43 75.69
CA PRO A 177 -18.80 -31.95 74.35
C PRO A 177 -18.16 -33.06 73.51
N LEU A 178 -18.77 -33.35 72.35
CA LEU A 178 -18.24 -34.27 71.35
C LEU A 178 -17.03 -33.61 70.65
N ILE A 179 -15.82 -34.08 70.94
CA ILE A 179 -14.62 -33.65 70.22
C ILE A 179 -14.39 -34.66 69.10
N ILE A 180 -14.82 -34.30 67.89
CA ILE A 180 -14.54 -35.07 66.67
C ILE A 180 -13.21 -34.56 66.13
N ASP A 181 -12.17 -35.39 66.16
CA ASP A 181 -10.84 -35.00 65.68
C ASP A 181 -10.74 -35.11 64.15
N PHE A 182 -10.88 -33.96 63.47
CA PHE A 182 -10.75 -33.84 62.03
C PHE A 182 -9.29 -33.63 61.55
N SER A 183 -8.30 -33.63 62.46
CA SER A 183 -6.88 -33.34 62.17
C SER A 183 -6.30 -34.17 61.02
N GLY A 184 -6.58 -35.48 60.97
CA GLY A 184 -6.07 -36.37 59.90
C GLY A 184 -6.71 -36.14 58.52
N LEU A 185 -7.95 -35.62 58.48
CA LEU A 185 -8.64 -35.23 57.24
C LEU A 185 -8.10 -33.87 56.75
N LEU A 186 -7.89 -32.94 57.69
CA LEU A 186 -7.34 -31.60 57.45
C LEU A 186 -5.86 -31.63 57.01
N GLY A 187 -5.06 -32.56 57.54
CA GLY A 187 -3.65 -32.73 57.16
C GLY A 187 -3.47 -33.25 55.73
N LYS A 188 -4.34 -34.17 55.27
CA LYS A 188 -4.37 -34.58 53.86
C LYS A 188 -4.83 -33.43 52.97
N SER A 189 -5.87 -32.69 53.37
CA SER A 189 -6.33 -31.52 52.60
C SER A 189 -5.27 -30.43 52.51
N ALA A 190 -4.45 -30.21 53.54
CA ALA A 190 -3.34 -29.26 53.50
C ALA A 190 -2.25 -29.66 52.47
N LYS A 191 -1.92 -30.96 52.39
CA LYS A 191 -0.98 -31.49 51.36
C LYS A 191 -1.55 -31.38 49.94
N TYR A 192 -2.85 -31.64 49.77
CA TYR A 192 -3.54 -31.42 48.49
C TYR A 192 -3.61 -29.94 48.12
N GLN A 193 -3.85 -29.04 49.09
CA GLN A 193 -3.83 -27.59 48.89
C GLN A 193 -2.46 -27.10 48.43
N ALA A 194 -1.37 -27.55 49.05
CA ALA A 194 -0.01 -27.23 48.62
C ALA A 194 0.29 -27.72 47.19
N LYS A 195 -0.17 -28.94 46.83
CA LYS A 195 -0.02 -29.47 45.47
C LYS A 195 -0.85 -28.71 44.44
N ILE A 196 -2.05 -28.26 44.81
CA ILE A 196 -2.91 -27.42 43.96
C ILE A 196 -2.24 -26.07 43.70
N GLU A 197 -1.65 -25.44 44.73
CA GLU A 197 -0.94 -24.17 44.58
C GLU A 197 0.32 -24.31 43.70
N GLU A 198 1.07 -25.40 43.84
CA GLU A 198 2.22 -25.73 42.98
C GLU A 198 1.79 -25.88 41.51
N LEU A 199 0.74 -26.67 41.24
CA LEU A 199 0.19 -26.85 39.89
C LEU A 199 -0.36 -25.54 39.32
N GLN A 200 -0.96 -24.67 40.15
CA GLN A 200 -1.41 -23.35 39.72
C GLN A 200 -0.24 -22.45 39.30
N LYS A 201 0.88 -22.48 40.05
CA LYS A 201 2.11 -21.77 39.67
C LYS A 201 2.69 -22.30 38.37
N GLU A 202 2.66 -23.62 38.17
CA GLU A 202 3.16 -24.25 36.95
C GLU A 202 2.30 -23.87 35.73
N ILE A 203 0.98 -23.91 35.85
CA ILE A 203 0.04 -23.46 34.81
C ILE A 203 0.28 -21.99 34.47
N LEU A 204 0.46 -21.13 35.49
CA LEU A 204 0.73 -19.71 35.28
C LEU A 204 2.07 -19.50 34.56
N ASN A 205 3.09 -20.30 34.86
CA ASN A 205 4.37 -20.26 34.16
C ASN A 205 4.24 -20.70 32.69
N TYR A 206 3.51 -21.80 32.43
CA TYR A 206 3.25 -22.24 31.05
C TYR A 206 2.43 -21.22 30.26
N ASP A 207 1.45 -20.56 30.88
CA ASP A 207 0.66 -19.51 30.24
C ASP A 207 1.53 -18.29 29.88
N ASN A 208 2.40 -17.86 30.80
CA ASN A 208 3.37 -16.79 30.52
C ASN A 208 4.31 -17.15 29.37
N LEU A 209 4.85 -18.37 29.35
CA LEU A 209 5.73 -18.86 28.29
C LEU A 209 5.00 -18.93 26.94
N LEU A 210 3.74 -19.39 26.92
CA LEU A 210 2.90 -19.41 25.72
C LEU A 210 2.66 -17.98 25.20
N ASN A 211 2.36 -17.03 26.09
CA ASN A 211 2.16 -15.64 25.71
C ASN A 211 3.44 -15.00 25.16
N GLU A 212 4.60 -15.24 25.78
CA GLU A 212 5.90 -14.74 25.32
C GLU A 212 6.32 -15.34 23.98
N THR A 213 6.16 -16.65 23.81
CA THR A 213 6.46 -17.31 22.52
C THR A 213 5.51 -16.85 21.42
N GLN A 214 4.25 -16.58 21.73
CA GLN A 214 3.28 -16.08 20.76
C GLN A 214 3.54 -14.62 20.37
N THR A 215 4.02 -13.78 21.29
CA THR A 215 4.44 -12.41 20.94
C THR A 215 5.74 -12.41 20.12
N ALA A 216 6.70 -13.28 20.47
CA ALA A 216 7.92 -13.47 19.70
C ALA A 216 7.62 -13.93 18.26
N LEU A 217 6.71 -14.90 18.09
CA LEU A 217 6.28 -15.37 16.77
C LEU A 217 5.66 -14.25 15.94
N LYS A 218 4.71 -13.48 16.51
CA LYS A 218 4.13 -12.33 15.82
C LYS A 218 5.17 -11.30 15.40
N SER A 219 6.17 -11.05 16.25
CA SER A 219 7.26 -10.13 15.93
C SER A 219 8.19 -10.66 14.82
N ALA A 220 8.35 -11.98 14.73
CA ALA A 220 9.12 -12.63 13.67
C ALA A 220 8.37 -12.60 12.34
N ASP A 221 7.07 -12.93 12.35
CA ASP A 221 6.20 -12.87 11.17
C ASP A 221 6.16 -11.44 10.59
N GLU A 222 6.05 -10.43 11.44
CA GLU A 222 6.06 -9.02 11.02
C GLU A 222 7.40 -8.62 10.40
N LYS A 223 8.52 -9.08 10.97
CA LYS A 223 9.85 -8.85 10.38
C LYS A 223 10.02 -9.57 9.05
N GLU A 224 9.54 -10.79 8.92
CA GLU A 224 9.58 -11.54 7.66
C GLU A 224 8.80 -10.80 6.58
N ARG A 225 7.61 -10.29 6.91
CA ARG A 225 6.80 -9.49 6.00
C ARG A 225 7.50 -8.20 5.58
N GLN A 226 8.12 -7.48 6.52
CA GLN A 226 8.90 -6.28 6.21
C GLN A 226 10.11 -6.60 5.32
N LEU A 227 10.76 -7.75 5.50
CA LEU A 227 11.86 -8.18 4.65
C LEU A 227 11.37 -8.55 3.24
N GLN A 228 10.22 -9.22 3.13
CA GLN A 228 9.58 -9.52 1.84
C GLN A 228 9.20 -8.24 1.10
N ASP A 229 8.57 -7.28 1.77
CA ASP A 229 8.21 -5.98 1.17
C ASP A 229 9.44 -5.22 0.69
N ARG A 230 10.53 -5.23 1.47
CA ARG A 230 11.82 -4.66 1.03
C ARG A 230 12.37 -5.39 -0.20
N LEU A 231 12.35 -6.72 -0.21
CA LEU A 231 12.83 -7.52 -1.33
C LEU A 231 12.04 -7.22 -2.61
N ASP A 232 10.72 -7.13 -2.51
CA ASP A 232 9.85 -6.78 -3.64
C ASP A 232 10.20 -5.39 -4.19
N GLN A 233 10.45 -4.42 -3.32
CA GLN A 233 10.93 -3.09 -3.75
C GLN A 233 12.29 -3.20 -4.46
N PHE A 234 13.25 -3.95 -3.93
CA PHE A 234 14.54 -4.17 -4.59
C PHE A 234 14.38 -4.80 -5.97
N ILE A 235 13.45 -5.75 -6.16
CA ILE A 235 13.18 -6.37 -7.46
C ILE A 235 12.68 -5.32 -8.47
N VAL A 236 11.76 -4.45 -8.06
CA VAL A 236 11.26 -3.37 -8.93
C VAL A 236 12.39 -2.40 -9.31
N TRP A 237 13.16 -1.97 -8.32
CA TRP A 237 14.26 -1.02 -8.51
C TRP A 237 15.39 -1.58 -9.39
N THR A 238 15.73 -2.85 -9.24
CA THR A 238 16.73 -3.52 -10.10
C THR A 238 16.24 -3.68 -11.54
N ASN A 239 14.93 -3.91 -11.75
CA ASN A 239 14.36 -3.92 -13.10
C ASN A 239 14.43 -2.53 -13.76
N ASN A 240 14.09 -1.47 -13.02
CA ASN A 240 14.21 -0.09 -13.51
C ASN A 240 15.67 0.26 -13.84
N LEU A 241 16.60 -0.10 -12.97
CA LEU A 241 18.03 0.10 -13.22
C LEU A 241 18.49 -0.62 -14.49
N ARG A 242 18.08 -1.88 -14.68
CA ARG A 242 18.39 -2.64 -15.90
C ARG A 242 17.81 -2.00 -17.15
N GLU A 243 16.64 -1.38 -17.07
CA GLU A 243 16.06 -0.62 -18.18
C GLU A 243 16.88 0.64 -18.49
N LEU A 244 17.29 1.39 -17.46
CA LEU A 244 18.17 2.55 -17.62
C LEU A 244 19.51 2.14 -18.25
N ASP A 245 20.12 1.04 -17.80
CA ASP A 245 21.33 0.48 -18.38
C ASP A 245 21.11 0.12 -19.86
N LYS A 246 20.00 -0.56 -20.18
CA LYS A 246 19.67 -0.92 -21.56
C LYS A 246 19.57 0.32 -22.45
N LEU A 247 18.84 1.35 -22.02
CA LEU A 247 18.74 2.61 -22.74
C LEU A 247 20.11 3.28 -22.90
N PHE A 248 20.94 3.26 -21.86
CA PHE A 248 22.28 3.80 -21.88
C PHE A 248 23.17 3.09 -22.91
N TYR A 249 23.14 1.76 -22.98
CA TYR A 249 23.90 0.97 -23.96
C TYR A 249 23.36 1.11 -25.38
N GLU A 250 22.06 1.30 -25.56
CA GLU A 250 21.44 1.65 -26.84
C GLU A 250 21.79 3.08 -27.30
N GLY A 251 22.46 3.86 -26.46
CA GLY A 251 22.83 5.25 -26.74
C GLY A 251 21.65 6.21 -26.61
N LYS A 252 20.56 5.82 -25.96
CA LYS A 252 19.35 6.62 -25.73
C LYS A 252 19.47 7.46 -24.45
N TYR A 253 20.47 8.34 -24.42
CA TYR A 253 20.82 9.10 -23.21
C TYR A 253 19.74 10.11 -22.81
N LYS A 254 19.00 10.66 -23.77
CA LYS A 254 17.86 11.53 -23.51
C LYS A 254 16.80 10.80 -22.68
N GLU A 255 16.40 9.61 -23.10
CA GLU A 255 15.40 8.79 -22.43
C GLU A 255 15.82 8.42 -21.01
N VAL A 256 17.10 8.09 -20.80
CA VAL A 256 17.66 7.83 -19.46
C VAL A 256 17.44 9.02 -18.52
N VAL A 257 17.87 10.22 -18.94
CA VAL A 257 17.73 11.44 -18.10
C VAL A 257 16.26 11.76 -17.85
N VAL A 258 15.39 11.62 -18.86
CA VAL A 258 13.95 11.85 -18.70
C VAL A 258 13.34 10.87 -17.70
N GLN A 259 13.66 9.58 -17.79
CA GLN A 259 13.13 8.58 -16.85
C GLN A 259 13.59 8.89 -15.42
N ILE A 260 14.86 9.26 -15.22
CA ILE A 260 15.39 9.57 -13.88
C ILE A 260 14.75 10.84 -13.31
N GLU A 261 14.69 11.92 -14.08
CA GLU A 261 14.20 13.22 -13.58
C GLU A 261 12.68 13.27 -13.41
N LYS A 262 11.91 12.58 -14.27
CA LYS A 262 10.43 12.64 -14.23
C LYS A 262 9.81 11.45 -13.52
N ASN A 263 10.30 10.23 -13.78
CA ASN A 263 9.61 9.02 -13.34
C ASN A 263 10.14 8.52 -12.00
N LEU A 264 11.40 8.82 -11.67
CA LEU A 264 12.07 8.32 -10.46
C LEU A 264 12.31 9.41 -9.40
N SER A 265 11.99 10.67 -9.69
CA SER A 265 12.17 11.77 -8.74
C SER A 265 11.17 11.71 -7.59
N GLY A 266 11.67 11.93 -6.36
CA GLY A 266 10.84 11.96 -5.15
C GLY A 266 10.38 10.59 -4.63
N LEU A 267 10.81 9.49 -5.24
CA LEU A 267 10.56 8.14 -4.74
C LEU A 267 11.62 7.73 -3.73
N ASP A 268 11.17 7.08 -2.65
CA ASP A 268 12.07 6.46 -1.68
C ASP A 268 12.67 5.19 -2.30
N MET A 269 13.99 5.17 -2.43
CA MET A 269 14.73 4.08 -3.04
C MET A 269 15.89 3.66 -2.15
N PRO A 270 16.27 2.37 -2.16
CA PRO A 270 17.43 1.91 -1.43
C PRO A 270 18.69 2.68 -1.81
N ASP A 271 19.51 3.05 -0.80
CA ASP A 271 20.73 3.85 -0.99
C ASP A 271 21.71 3.26 -2.02
N GLU A 272 21.78 1.93 -2.11
CA GLU A 272 22.63 1.22 -3.07
C GLU A 272 22.18 1.47 -4.51
N ILE A 273 20.87 1.31 -4.77
CA ILE A 273 20.28 1.57 -6.10
C ILE A 273 20.42 3.05 -6.45
N LYS A 274 20.20 3.93 -5.48
CA LYS A 274 20.31 5.38 -5.69
C LYS A 274 21.68 5.77 -6.24
N LYS A 275 22.75 5.25 -5.64
CA LYS A 275 24.13 5.49 -6.09
C LYS A 275 24.34 5.01 -7.53
N GLU A 276 23.78 3.87 -7.91
CA GLU A 276 23.92 3.34 -9.27
C GLU A 276 23.15 4.18 -10.30
N ILE A 277 21.92 4.58 -9.98
CA ILE A 277 21.12 5.49 -10.81
C ILE A 277 21.83 6.84 -10.96
N ASP A 278 22.32 7.41 -9.87
CA ASP A 278 23.06 8.68 -9.90
C ASP A 278 24.31 8.57 -10.77
N ALA A 279 25.07 7.47 -10.67
CA ALA A 279 26.25 7.23 -11.50
C ALA A 279 25.93 7.06 -12.99
N ILE A 280 24.81 6.43 -13.35
CA ILE A 280 24.33 6.36 -14.73
C ILE A 280 23.92 7.75 -15.22
N ASN A 281 23.20 8.51 -14.38
CA ASN A 281 22.71 9.84 -14.70
C ASN A 281 23.87 10.81 -14.98
N GLU A 282 24.90 10.83 -14.14
CA GLU A 282 26.10 11.66 -14.33
C GLU A 282 26.78 11.37 -15.67
N LYS A 283 26.83 10.11 -16.10
CA LYS A 283 27.41 9.72 -17.40
C LYS A 283 26.48 10.02 -18.58
N ALA A 284 25.17 9.99 -18.37
CA ALA A 284 24.16 10.18 -19.41
C ALA A 284 23.94 11.66 -19.72
N LYS A 285 23.90 12.53 -18.70
CA LYS A 285 23.68 13.98 -18.81
C LYS A 285 24.52 14.68 -19.89
N PRO A 286 25.86 14.61 -19.90
CA PRO A 286 26.65 15.30 -20.92
C PRO A 286 26.38 14.77 -22.34
N LYS A 287 26.02 13.49 -22.48
CA LYS A 287 25.74 12.86 -23.77
C LYS A 287 24.31 13.12 -24.26
N SER A 288 23.37 13.39 -23.35
CA SER A 288 21.97 13.64 -23.68
C SER A 288 21.73 15.04 -24.25
N ILE A 289 22.58 16.02 -23.95
CA ILE A 289 22.44 17.41 -24.42
C ILE A 289 22.29 17.48 -25.95
N GLY A 290 23.14 16.76 -26.69
CA GLY A 290 23.06 16.71 -28.15
C GLY A 290 21.72 16.15 -28.63
N GLN A 291 21.20 15.12 -27.97
CA GLN A 291 19.93 14.48 -28.33
C GLN A 291 18.73 15.37 -28.00
N PHE A 292 18.74 16.06 -26.85
CA PHE A 292 17.73 17.06 -26.52
C PHE A 292 17.76 18.20 -27.55
N TYR A 293 18.94 18.70 -27.92
CA TYR A 293 19.09 19.76 -28.91
C TYR A 293 18.52 19.34 -30.28
N GLU A 294 18.88 18.17 -30.78
CA GLU A 294 18.40 17.65 -32.07
C GLU A 294 16.88 17.40 -32.06
N SER A 295 16.38 16.82 -30.96
CA SER A 295 14.95 16.60 -30.70
C SER A 295 14.17 17.91 -30.72
N ALA A 296 14.59 18.89 -29.92
CA ALA A 296 13.99 20.21 -29.84
C ALA A 296 13.99 20.94 -31.19
N ARG A 297 15.12 20.90 -31.90
CA ARG A 297 15.28 21.53 -33.22
C ARG A 297 14.40 20.87 -34.28
N SER A 298 14.25 19.55 -34.24
CA SER A 298 13.35 18.81 -35.14
C SER A 298 11.90 19.25 -34.93
N ILE A 299 11.43 19.29 -33.68
CA ILE A 299 10.08 19.75 -33.32
C ILE A 299 9.88 21.20 -33.79
N TYR A 300 10.82 22.08 -33.46
CA TYR A 300 10.80 23.49 -33.85
C TYR A 300 10.69 23.69 -35.37
N ASN A 301 11.53 23.01 -36.15
CA ASN A 301 11.56 23.14 -37.60
C ASN A 301 10.30 22.57 -38.27
N SER A 302 9.75 21.48 -37.72
CA SER A 302 8.50 20.89 -38.19
C SER A 302 7.31 21.85 -38.06
N ASN A 303 7.42 22.85 -37.17
CA ASN A 303 6.39 23.85 -36.92
C ASN A 303 6.48 25.09 -37.83
N SER A 304 7.48 25.18 -38.71
CA SER A 304 7.73 26.37 -39.56
C SER A 304 6.52 26.83 -40.39
N ARG A 305 5.65 25.90 -40.83
CA ARG A 305 4.43 26.21 -41.60
C ARG A 305 3.22 26.48 -40.72
N ALA A 306 3.02 25.67 -39.69
CA ALA A 306 1.83 25.71 -38.85
C ALA A 306 1.88 26.84 -37.81
N LYS A 307 3.08 27.19 -37.33
CA LYS A 307 3.32 28.24 -36.33
C LYS A 307 2.47 28.06 -35.07
N ASP A 308 2.24 26.81 -34.69
CA ASP A 308 1.42 26.44 -33.55
C ASP A 308 2.18 26.70 -32.24
N PRO A 309 1.69 27.57 -31.33
CA PRO A 309 2.33 27.84 -30.05
C PRO A 309 2.55 26.58 -29.20
N ALA A 310 1.65 25.59 -29.26
CA ALA A 310 1.77 24.35 -28.49
C ALA A 310 2.99 23.52 -28.91
N LYS A 311 3.31 23.50 -30.21
CA LYS A 311 4.53 22.83 -30.71
C LYS A 311 5.80 23.58 -30.33
N TYR A 312 5.74 24.91 -30.25
CA TYR A 312 6.84 25.70 -29.71
C TYR A 312 7.04 25.44 -28.22
N ALA A 313 5.97 25.22 -27.45
CA ALA A 313 6.06 24.84 -26.04
C ALA A 313 6.77 23.48 -25.87
N LEU A 314 6.42 22.47 -26.68
CA LEU A 314 7.11 21.16 -26.65
C LEU A 314 8.60 21.28 -26.99
N ALA A 315 8.95 22.09 -28.00
CA ALA A 315 10.34 22.36 -28.32
C ALA A 315 11.06 23.12 -27.19
N ALA A 316 10.38 24.09 -26.58
CA ALA A 316 10.90 24.87 -25.45
C ALA A 316 11.20 23.97 -24.26
N ASP A 317 10.35 23.00 -23.93
CA ASP A 317 10.58 22.06 -22.82
C ASP A 317 11.84 21.19 -23.04
N GLU A 318 12.07 20.74 -24.28
CA GLU A 318 13.29 20.00 -24.63
C GLU A 318 14.54 20.89 -24.55
N TYR A 319 14.45 22.16 -24.98
CA TYR A 319 15.53 23.13 -24.81
C TYR A 319 15.79 23.46 -23.33
N ARG A 320 14.76 23.60 -22.50
CA ARG A 320 14.87 23.84 -21.05
C ARG A 320 15.61 22.70 -20.38
N MET A 321 15.31 21.45 -20.72
CA MET A 321 16.06 20.29 -20.22
C MET A 321 17.53 20.36 -20.65
N ALA A 322 17.82 20.67 -21.92
CA ALA A 322 19.21 20.83 -22.37
C ALA A 322 19.95 21.95 -21.63
N ILE A 323 19.31 23.10 -21.42
CA ILE A 323 19.86 24.26 -20.71
C ILE A 323 20.13 23.90 -19.25
N LYS A 324 19.15 23.29 -18.56
CA LYS A 324 19.29 22.85 -17.18
C LYS A 324 20.51 21.94 -17.00
N ILE A 325 20.68 20.95 -17.88
CA ILE A 325 21.84 20.04 -17.82
C ILE A 325 23.15 20.81 -18.08
N ILE A 326 23.16 21.76 -19.02
CA ILE A 326 24.35 22.60 -19.29
C ILE A 326 24.74 23.46 -18.09
N GLU A 327 23.77 23.93 -17.31
CA GLU A 327 24.00 24.75 -16.12
C GLU A 327 24.57 23.94 -14.95
N GLU A 328 24.29 22.64 -14.92
CA GLU A 328 24.86 21.70 -13.95
C GLU A 328 26.28 21.22 -14.31
N LEU A 329 26.71 21.39 -15.57
CA LEU A 329 28.02 20.92 -16.04
C LEU A 329 29.12 22.00 -15.93
N ASP A 330 30.30 21.55 -15.50
CA ASP A 330 31.52 22.39 -15.47
C ASP A 330 32.01 22.72 -16.90
N GLU A 331 32.04 21.72 -17.78
CA GLU A 331 32.46 21.86 -19.17
C GLU A 331 31.26 21.95 -20.12
N LYS A 332 31.17 23.08 -20.83
CA LYS A 332 30.02 23.39 -21.69
C LYS A 332 30.29 22.98 -23.14
N PRO A 333 29.31 22.38 -23.85
CA PRO A 333 29.45 22.05 -25.26
C PRO A 333 29.71 23.28 -26.15
N ASN A 334 30.43 23.09 -27.25
CA ASN A 334 30.73 24.18 -28.19
C ASN A 334 29.48 24.82 -28.84
N TYR A 335 28.35 24.10 -28.85
CA TYR A 335 27.06 24.53 -29.40
C TYR A 335 26.12 25.10 -28.33
N THR A 336 26.60 25.37 -27.10
CA THR A 336 25.78 25.96 -26.03
C THR A 336 25.13 27.28 -26.43
N ALA A 337 25.83 28.16 -27.16
CA ALA A 337 25.26 29.41 -27.64
C ALA A 337 24.08 29.19 -28.62
N GLU A 338 24.11 28.12 -29.42
CA GLU A 338 22.98 27.76 -30.29
C GLU A 338 21.78 27.28 -29.49
N ILE A 339 22.01 26.46 -28.45
CA ILE A 339 20.96 25.94 -27.57
C ILE A 339 20.23 27.09 -26.88
N TYR A 340 20.95 28.03 -26.27
CA TYR A 340 20.32 29.20 -25.63
C TYR A 340 19.58 30.08 -26.65
N TYR A 341 20.12 30.27 -27.85
CA TYR A 341 19.47 31.10 -28.87
C TYR A 341 18.16 30.48 -29.38
N TYR A 342 18.20 29.22 -29.81
CA TYR A 342 17.00 28.54 -30.31
C TYR A 342 16.00 28.21 -29.20
N GLY A 343 16.50 27.91 -27.99
CA GLY A 343 15.70 27.76 -26.78
C GLY A 343 14.93 29.03 -26.44
N GLY A 344 15.62 30.17 -26.31
CA GLY A 344 14.98 31.46 -26.05
C GLY A 344 13.94 31.81 -27.13
N LYS A 345 14.24 31.53 -28.39
CA LYS A 345 13.28 31.73 -29.50
C LYS A 345 12.06 30.82 -29.39
N ALA A 346 12.24 29.54 -29.05
CA ALA A 346 11.14 28.61 -28.85
C ALA A 346 10.26 28.99 -27.65
N ILE A 347 10.87 29.41 -26.54
CA ILE A 347 10.20 29.85 -25.33
C ILE A 347 9.32 31.06 -25.62
N ALA A 348 9.87 32.12 -26.21
CA ALA A 348 9.08 33.31 -26.54
C ALA A 348 7.94 33.04 -27.52
N LEU A 349 8.16 32.19 -28.54
CA LEU A 349 7.11 31.80 -29.49
C LEU A 349 6.04 30.87 -28.89
N SER A 350 6.33 30.23 -27.76
CA SER A 350 5.38 29.36 -27.06
C SER A 350 4.37 30.12 -26.20
N GLU A 351 4.74 31.34 -25.77
CA GLU A 351 3.97 32.18 -24.82
C GLU A 351 3.58 31.43 -23.52
N SER A 352 4.31 30.36 -23.15
CA SER A 352 3.98 29.45 -22.03
C SER A 352 5.03 29.50 -20.91
N PRO A 353 4.64 29.58 -19.62
CA PRO A 353 3.28 29.43 -19.07
C PRO A 353 2.36 30.65 -19.25
N ASN A 354 2.96 31.84 -19.28
CA ASN A 354 2.30 33.07 -19.71
C ASN A 354 3.31 33.90 -20.51
N LYS A 355 2.80 34.81 -21.34
CA LYS A 355 3.63 35.61 -22.26
C LYS A 355 4.74 36.39 -21.55
N GLN A 356 4.43 37.04 -20.44
CA GLN A 356 5.42 37.84 -19.70
C GLN A 356 6.57 36.97 -19.16
N GLN A 357 6.26 35.84 -18.53
CA GLN A 357 7.28 34.91 -18.02
C GLN A 357 8.10 34.29 -19.15
N ALA A 358 7.45 33.94 -20.26
CA ALA A 358 8.14 33.41 -21.43
C ALA A 358 9.08 34.45 -22.05
N ASP A 359 8.67 35.71 -22.12
CA ASP A 359 9.48 36.81 -22.62
C ASP A 359 10.69 37.08 -21.70
N GLU A 360 10.50 37.09 -20.37
CA GLU A 360 11.58 37.22 -19.39
C GLU A 360 12.59 36.07 -19.48
N GLU A 361 12.11 34.83 -19.57
CA GLU A 361 12.94 33.62 -19.72
C GLU A 361 13.72 33.65 -21.04
N ALA A 362 13.07 34.07 -22.13
CA ALA A 362 13.69 34.19 -23.45
C ALA A 362 14.78 35.28 -23.49
N VAL A 363 14.54 36.44 -22.87
CA VAL A 363 15.53 37.51 -22.75
C VAL A 363 16.76 37.01 -21.99
N SER A 364 16.57 36.34 -20.86
CA SER A 364 17.66 35.72 -20.08
C SER A 364 18.50 34.75 -20.95
N CYS A 365 17.83 33.92 -21.77
CA CYS A 365 18.51 33.04 -22.71
C CYS A 365 19.33 33.83 -23.74
N PHE A 366 18.78 34.90 -24.34
CA PHE A 366 19.47 35.73 -25.32
C PHE A 366 20.66 36.49 -24.72
N GLU A 367 20.54 37.00 -23.49
CA GLU A 367 21.66 37.59 -22.76
C GLU A 367 22.77 36.57 -22.54
N LYS A 368 22.41 35.32 -22.25
CA LYS A 368 23.40 34.24 -22.12
C LYS A 368 24.16 34.01 -23.42
N VAL A 369 23.49 34.04 -24.57
CA VAL A 369 24.15 33.95 -25.89
C VAL A 369 25.18 35.08 -26.06
N ILE A 370 24.83 36.31 -25.68
CA ILE A 370 25.72 37.47 -25.76
C ILE A 370 26.93 37.29 -24.82
N SER A 371 26.71 36.75 -23.62
CA SER A 371 27.79 36.50 -22.66
C SER A 371 28.77 35.43 -23.13
N ILE A 372 28.27 34.37 -23.77
CA ILE A 372 29.07 33.23 -24.24
C ILE A 372 29.87 33.61 -25.49
N ALA A 373 29.25 34.32 -26.44
CA ALA A 373 29.84 34.61 -27.74
C ALA A 373 29.56 36.05 -28.21
N PRO A 374 30.10 37.08 -27.54
CA PRO A 374 29.68 38.48 -27.71
C PRO A 374 29.90 39.06 -29.12
N ARG A 375 30.86 38.52 -29.87
CA ARG A 375 31.20 38.94 -31.25
C ARG A 375 30.61 38.03 -32.32
N SER A 376 29.79 37.05 -31.95
CA SER A 376 29.18 36.13 -32.91
C SER A 376 27.97 36.76 -33.62
N THR A 377 27.64 36.20 -34.79
CA THR A 377 26.39 36.52 -35.49
C THR A 377 25.16 36.20 -34.64
N LEU A 378 25.21 35.11 -33.87
CA LEU A 378 24.18 34.73 -32.90
C LEU A 378 23.95 35.81 -31.83
N ALA A 379 25.02 36.41 -31.29
CA ALA A 379 24.88 37.50 -30.32
C ALA A 379 24.25 38.76 -30.94
N ASN A 380 24.55 39.06 -32.21
CA ASN A 380 23.87 40.15 -32.91
C ASN A 380 22.37 39.86 -33.09
N TYR A 381 22.02 38.62 -33.44
CA TYR A 381 20.61 38.21 -33.54
C TYR A 381 19.91 38.22 -32.19
N ALA A 382 20.58 37.77 -31.13
CA ALA A 382 20.07 37.79 -29.76
C ALA A 382 19.71 39.22 -29.32
N ARG A 383 20.60 40.20 -29.53
CA ARG A 383 20.31 41.63 -29.25
C ARG A 383 19.08 42.12 -30.01
N ALA A 384 18.93 41.74 -31.27
CA ALA A 384 17.75 42.12 -32.05
C ALA A 384 16.45 41.50 -31.48
N ARG A 385 16.50 40.26 -30.99
CA ARG A 385 15.32 39.61 -30.35
C ARG A 385 14.97 40.23 -29.01
N ILE A 386 15.96 40.60 -28.20
CA ILE A 386 15.73 41.32 -26.94
C ILE A 386 14.99 42.64 -27.22
N ASN A 387 15.50 43.45 -28.16
CA ASN A 387 14.85 44.70 -28.54
C ASN A 387 13.41 44.48 -29.04
N GLU A 388 13.16 43.44 -29.84
CA GLU A 388 11.79 43.12 -30.29
C GLU A 388 10.85 42.80 -29.12
N ILE A 389 11.31 42.03 -28.13
CA ILE A 389 10.52 41.70 -26.93
C ILE A 389 10.25 42.96 -26.10
N GLU A 390 11.27 43.78 -25.85
CA GLU A 390 11.15 45.02 -25.07
C GLU A 390 10.22 46.04 -25.74
N GLU A 391 10.20 46.10 -27.07
CA GLU A 391 9.29 46.94 -27.86
C GLU A 391 7.88 46.35 -28.02
N GLY A 392 7.63 45.14 -27.50
CA GLY A 392 6.35 44.43 -27.61
C GLY A 392 6.04 43.91 -29.01
N ILE A 393 7.06 43.77 -29.86
CA ILE A 393 6.97 43.28 -31.23
C ILE A 393 7.02 41.76 -31.25
N ALA A 394 6.14 41.14 -32.05
CA ALA A 394 6.14 39.69 -32.22
C ALA A 394 7.45 39.19 -32.85
N ILE A 395 8.07 38.20 -32.18
CA ILE A 395 9.31 37.59 -32.66
C ILE A 395 9.09 36.87 -33.99
N LYS A 396 10.04 37.02 -34.91
CA LYS A 396 10.00 36.34 -36.20
C LYS A 396 10.21 34.83 -36.03
N HIS A 397 9.30 34.04 -36.63
CA HIS A 397 9.32 32.57 -36.64
C HIS A 397 10.59 31.96 -37.24
#